data_AF-A0A0J9XFS4-F1
#
_entry.id   AF-A0A0J9XFS4-F1
#
_cell.length_a   1.000
_cell.length_b   1.000
_cell.length_c   1.000
_cell.angle_alpha   90.00
_cell.angle_beta   90.00
_cell.angle_gamma   90.00
#
_symmetry.space_group_name_H-M   'P 1'
#
loop_
_entity.id
_entity.type
_entity.pdbx_description
1 polymer ?
#
loop_
_entity_poly.entity_id
_entity_poly.type
_entity_poly.pdbx_seq_one_letter_code
_entity_poly.pdbx_strand_id
1 'polypeptide(L)'
;MSDVPQTRPQIPASVIQKLVFFTGAMILAPLTTFFIVQYLSSGNAIVSGGIAALVANIVLIGYVIAAFTEDTSYAEPSIEEKKEK
;
A
#
# COMPACT_ATOMS: atom_id res chain seq x y z
N MET A 1 -37.88 18.42 -14.95
CA MET A 1 -36.44 18.14 -15.05
C MET A 1 -36.10 17.24 -13.89
N SER A 2 -35.92 15.95 -14.16
CA SER A 2 -35.80 14.87 -13.18
C SER A 2 -34.63 15.08 -12.21
N ASP A 3 -34.89 14.96 -10.91
CA ASP A 3 -33.89 14.73 -9.88
C ASP A 3 -33.06 13.49 -10.28
N VAL A 4 -31.90 13.73 -10.90
CA VAL A 4 -30.87 12.71 -11.05
C VAL A 4 -30.28 12.53 -9.66
N PRO A 5 -30.42 11.35 -9.03
CA PRO A 5 -29.73 11.09 -7.77
C PRO A 5 -28.24 11.33 -8.02
N GLN A 6 -27.67 12.37 -7.41
CA GLN A 6 -26.24 12.62 -7.42
C GLN A 6 -25.58 11.62 -6.46
N THR A 7 -25.65 10.34 -6.81
CA THR A 7 -24.86 9.29 -6.19
C THR A 7 -23.45 9.47 -6.69
N ARG A 8 -22.73 10.42 -6.06
CA ARG A 8 -21.28 10.59 -6.23
C ARG A 8 -20.66 9.18 -6.20
N PRO A 9 -19.72 8.85 -7.11
CA PRO A 9 -19.03 7.57 -7.03
C PRO A 9 -18.44 7.42 -5.63
N GLN A 10 -18.99 6.51 -4.84
CA GLN A 10 -18.54 6.25 -3.49
C GLN A 10 -17.33 5.34 -3.61
N ILE A 11 -16.14 5.93 -3.56
CA ILE A 11 -14.88 5.20 -3.50
C ILE A 11 -14.80 4.62 -2.08
N PRO A 12 -14.70 3.29 -1.92
CA PRO A 12 -14.59 2.69 -0.60
C PRO A 12 -13.37 3.24 0.16
N ALA A 13 -13.54 3.59 1.43
CA ALA A 13 -12.45 4.10 2.26
C ALA A 13 -11.29 3.08 2.42
N SER A 14 -11.60 1.79 2.36
CA SER A 14 -10.61 0.69 2.39
C SER A 14 -9.60 0.80 1.24
N VAL A 15 -10.07 1.12 0.04
CA VAL A 15 -9.24 1.26 -1.17
C VAL A 15 -8.28 2.43 -1.00
N ILE A 16 -8.78 3.55 -0.48
CA ILE A 16 -7.99 4.76 -0.23
C ILE A 16 -6.88 4.46 0.79
N GLN A 17 -7.21 3.77 1.88
CA GLN A 17 -6.23 3.40 2.91
C GLN A 17 -5.11 2.52 2.34
N LYS A 18 -5.44 1.52 1.51
CA LYS A 18 -4.43 0.67 0.87
C LYS A 18 -3.60 1.42 -0.15
N LEU A 19 -4.20 2.29 -0.97
CA LEU A 19 -3.48 3.14 -1.92
C LEU A 19 -2.42 4.00 -1.21
N VAL A 20 -2.80 4.65 -0.12
CA VAL A 20 -1.88 5.46 0.69
C VAL A 20 -0.78 4.59 1.31
N PHE A 21 -1.14 3.43 1.88
CA PHE A 21 -0.19 2.48 2.44
C PHE A 21 0.84 2.01 1.40
N PHE A 22 0.38 1.56 0.24
CA PHE A 22 1.26 1.05 -0.82
C PHE A 22 2.08 2.14 -1.47
N THR A 23 1.54 3.36 -1.61
CA THR A 23 2.32 4.52 -2.07
C THR A 23 3.49 4.80 -1.13
N GLY A 24 3.24 4.79 0.19
CA GLY A 24 4.30 4.93 1.19
C GLY A 24 5.28 3.75 1.15
N ALA A 25 4.79 2.52 1.08
CA ALA A 25 5.61 1.31 1.05
C ALA A 25 6.53 1.26 -0.19
N MET A 26 6.05 1.72 -1.35
CA MET A 26 6.81 1.72 -2.60
C MET A 26 8.01 2.68 -2.56
N ILE A 27 7.97 3.70 -1.70
CA ILE A 27 9.09 4.61 -1.45
C ILE A 27 9.94 4.08 -0.31
N LEU A 28 9.32 3.79 0.83
CA LEU A 28 10.02 3.45 2.07
C LEU A 28 10.72 2.09 1.98
N ALA A 29 10.10 1.04 1.44
CA ALA A 29 10.68 -0.30 1.46
C ALA A 29 11.93 -0.44 0.58
N PRO A 30 11.96 0.03 -0.68
CA PRO A 30 13.18 -0.01 -1.49
C PRO A 30 14.26 0.93 -0.93
N LEU A 31 13.88 2.10 -0.41
CA LEU A 31 14.81 3.08 0.13
C LEU A 31 15.47 2.61 1.44
N THR A 32 14.68 2.09 2.38
CA THR A 32 15.21 1.49 3.62
C THR A 32 16.10 0.30 3.31
N THR A 33 15.68 -0.56 2.38
CA THR A 33 16.49 -1.68 1.89
C THR A 33 17.82 -1.19 1.34
N PHE A 34 17.81 -0.15 0.50
CA PHE A 34 19.03 0.42 -0.07
C PHE A 34 20.01 0.81 1.02
N PHE A 35 19.59 1.60 2.02
CA PHE A 35 20.47 2.06 3.09
C PHE A 35 20.95 0.94 4.02
N ILE A 36 20.09 -0.03 4.35
CA ILE A 36 20.46 -1.19 5.17
C ILE A 36 21.51 -2.03 4.45
N VAL A 37 21.26 -2.37 3.18
CA VAL A 37 22.21 -3.16 2.38
C VAL A 37 23.48 -2.37 2.13
N GLN A 38 23.39 -1.03 2.02
CA GLN A 38 24.55 -0.17 1.85
C GLN A 38 25.48 -0.21 3.06
N TYR A 39 24.91 -0.20 4.27
CA TYR A 39 25.63 -0.34 5.52
C TYR A 39 26.29 -1.71 5.65
N LEU A 40 25.57 -2.78 5.31
CA LEU A 40 26.09 -4.15 5.37
C LEU A 40 27.14 -4.45 4.28
N SER A 41 27.00 -3.88 3.09
CA SER A 41 27.88 -4.12 1.93
C SER A 41 29.07 -3.15 1.87
N SER A 42 29.43 -2.50 2.98
CA SER A 42 30.60 -1.62 3.08
C SER A 42 30.67 -0.52 2.01
N GLY A 43 29.53 0.06 1.62
CA GLY A 43 29.52 1.13 0.60
C GLY A 43 29.39 0.67 -0.87
N ASN A 44 29.17 -0.62 -1.16
CA ASN A 44 28.90 -1.07 -2.53
C ASN A 44 27.48 -0.68 -3.02
N ALA A 45 27.39 0.37 -3.83
CA ALA A 45 26.13 0.89 -4.38
C ALA A 45 25.43 -0.03 -5.40
N ILE A 46 26.19 -0.91 -6.07
CA ILE A 46 25.63 -1.84 -7.07
C ILE A 46 24.84 -2.94 -6.35
N VAL A 47 25.39 -3.46 -5.24
CA VAL A 47 24.72 -4.51 -4.44
C VAL A 47 23.48 -3.93 -3.76
N SER A 48 23.58 -2.76 -3.13
CA SER A 48 22.43 -2.11 -2.48
C SER A 48 21.34 -1.72 -3.48
N GLY A 49 21.73 -1.16 -4.63
CA GLY A 49 20.80 -0.83 -5.72
C GLY A 49 20.11 -2.06 -6.30
N GLY A 50 20.86 -3.15 -6.54
CA GLY A 50 20.29 -4.40 -7.07
C GLY A 50 19.29 -5.05 -6.12
N ILE A 51 19.60 -5.09 -4.82
CA ILE A 51 18.67 -5.63 -3.82
C ILE A 51 17.44 -4.71 -3.65
N ALA A 52 17.62 -3.39 -3.67
CA ALA A 52 16.50 -2.45 -3.62
C ALA A 52 15.56 -2.60 -4.82
N ALA A 53 16.08 -2.81 -6.03
CA ALA A 53 15.29 -3.06 -7.23
C ALA A 53 14.50 -4.38 -7.12
N LEU A 54 15.10 -5.43 -6.54
CA LEU A 54 14.42 -6.68 -6.25
C LEU A 54 13.27 -6.47 -5.25
N VAL A 55 13.50 -5.72 -4.17
CA VAL A 55 12.45 -5.39 -3.19
C VAL A 55 11.32 -4.57 -3.81
N ALA A 56 11.62 -3.63 -4.70
CA ALA A 56 10.59 -2.86 -5.42
C ALA A 56 9.63 -3.76 -6.22
N ASN A 57 10.16 -4.79 -6.91
CA ASN A 57 9.34 -5.75 -7.63
C ASN A 57 8.47 -6.62 -6.70
N ILE A 58 8.98 -6.99 -5.51
CA ILE A 58 8.20 -7.71 -4.50
C ILE A 58 7.03 -6.84 -4.00
N VAL A 59 7.28 -5.56 -3.70
CA VAL A 59 6.24 -4.62 -3.26
C VAL A 59 5.19 -4.43 -4.34
N LEU A 60 5.60 -4.32 -5.62
CA LEU A 60 4.68 -4.23 -6.75
C LEU A 60 3.76 -5.46 -6.82
N ILE A 61 4.33 -6.66 -6.75
CA ILE A 61 3.54 -7.91 -6.77
C ILE A 61 2.59 -7.97 -5.56
N GLY A 62 3.07 -7.57 -4.38
CA GLY A 62 2.25 -7.49 -3.16
C GLY A 62 1.07 -6.52 -3.30
N TYR A 63 1.27 -5.36 -3.93
CA TYR A 63 0.20 -4.41 -4.25
C TYR A 63 -0.86 -5.05 -5.15
N VAL A 64 -0.42 -5.72 -6.21
CA VAL A 64 -1.33 -6.41 -7.15
C VAL A 64 -2.16 -7.47 -6.42
N ILE A 65 -1.54 -8.31 -5.60
CA ILE A 65 -2.25 -9.34 -4.82
C ILE A 65 -3.25 -8.71 -3.84
N ALA A 66 -2.84 -7.66 -3.11
CA ALA A 66 -3.70 -6.98 -2.15
C ALA A 66 -4.90 -6.28 -2.80
N ALA A 67 -4.73 -5.78 -4.02
CA ALA A 67 -5.81 -5.22 -4.83
C ALA A 67 -6.81 -6.30 -5.23
N PHE A 68 -6.35 -7.44 -5.76
CA PHE A 68 -7.24 -8.55 -6.15
C PHE A 68 -7.95 -9.21 -4.95
N THR A 69 -7.34 -9.21 -3.77
CA THR A 69 -7.94 -9.80 -2.57
C THR A 69 -9.02 -8.89 -1.97
N GLU A 70 -9.03 -7.59 -2.28
CA GLU A 70 -10.04 -6.65 -1.77
C GLU A 70 -11.45 -6.95 -2.24
N ASP A 71 -11.60 -7.53 -3.44
CA ASP A 71 -12.91 -7.88 -4.00
C ASP A 71 -13.65 -8.96 -3.17
N THR A 72 -12.94 -9.70 -2.30
CA THR A 72 -13.53 -10.74 -1.43
C THR A 72 -14.07 -10.20 -0.10
N SER A 73 -13.67 -9.00 0.36
CA SER A 73 -13.92 -8.52 1.72
C SER A 73 -15.17 -7.65 1.90
N TYR A 74 -16.15 -7.69 0.98
CA TYR A 74 -17.44 -6.98 1.12
C TYR A 74 -18.33 -7.49 2.28
N ALA A 75 -17.84 -8.39 3.13
CA ALA A 75 -18.56 -8.94 4.26
C ALA A 75 -17.78 -8.80 5.56
N GLU A 76 -17.57 -7.58 6.08
CA GLU A 76 -17.60 -7.31 7.52
C GLU A 76 -18.04 -5.85 7.81
N PRO A 77 -19.13 -5.62 8.55
CA PRO A 77 -19.53 -4.29 9.01
C PRO A 77 -18.66 -3.80 10.17
N SER A 78 -18.21 -2.56 10.04
CA SER A 78 -17.79 -1.59 11.06
C SER A 78 -17.77 -2.02 12.54
N ILE A 79 -16.61 -1.89 13.19
CA ILE A 79 -16.53 -1.65 14.64
C ILE A 79 -15.81 -0.31 14.87
N GLU A 80 -16.56 0.78 14.73
CA GLU A 80 -16.34 2.01 15.50
C GLU A 80 -17.51 2.14 16.47
N GLU A 81 -17.29 1.79 17.74
CA GLU A 81 -17.93 2.42 18.91
C GLU A 81 -17.42 1.79 20.22
N LYS A 82 -16.61 2.55 20.97
CA LYS A 82 -16.68 2.75 22.43
C LYS A 82 -15.41 3.42 22.94
N LYS A 83 -15.41 4.76 22.90
CA LYS A 83 -14.75 5.57 23.94
C LYS A 83 -15.68 6.74 24.28
N GLU A 84 -16.66 6.44 25.12
CA GLU A 84 -17.25 7.42 26.02
C GLU A 84 -16.76 7.04 27.43
N LYS A 85 -16.00 7.94 28.05
CA LYS A 85 -15.79 8.01 29.49
C LYS A 85 -15.66 9.47 29.87
#